data_AF-A0AAD5CDQ8-F1
#
_entry.id   AF-A0AAD5CDQ8-F1
#
_cell.length_a   1.000
_cell.length_b   1.000
_cell.length_c   1.000
_cell.angle_alpha   90.00
_cell.angle_beta   90.00
_cell.angle_gamma   90.00
#
_symmetry.space_group_name_H-M   'P 1'
#
loop_
_entity.id
_entity.type
_entity.pdbx_description
1 polymer ?
#
loop_
_entity_poly.entity_id
_entity_poly.type
_entity_poly.pdbx_seq_one_letter_code
_entity_poly.pdbx_strand_id
1 'polypeptide(L)'
;TQVRESIAAKVVANLITEAGADRVLVCDFHSGQSMGYFDIPVDHVYCQPVILDYLASKSISSNDLVVVSPDVGGVARARAFAKKLSDAPLAIVDKRRHGHNVAEVMNLIGDVKGKELYLKVQLYCMKRELGKYMHAALTAPPAIERLSSGI
;
A
#
# COMPACT_ATOMS: atom_id res chain seq x y z
N THR A 1 13.59 -12.46 9.80
CA THR A 1 14.56 -11.46 10.28
C THR A 1 15.94 -12.05 10.11
N GLN A 2 16.81 -11.40 9.34
CA GLN A 2 18.22 -11.80 9.32
C GLN A 2 18.89 -11.28 10.60
N VAL A 3 19.82 -12.06 11.15
CA VAL A 3 20.56 -11.68 12.36
C VAL A 3 21.74 -10.82 11.91
N ARG A 4 21.92 -9.64 12.54
CA ARG A 4 22.93 -8.59 12.21
C ARG A 4 22.55 -7.62 11.08
N GLU A 5 21.27 -7.29 10.93
CA GLU A 5 20.85 -6.14 10.13
C GLU A 5 20.66 -4.89 11.00
N SER A 6 21.06 -3.73 10.49
CA SER A 6 20.86 -2.46 11.19
C SER A 6 19.40 -2.01 11.13
N ILE A 7 18.89 -1.44 12.21
CA ILE A 7 17.64 -0.67 12.20
C ILE A 7 17.96 0.75 11.73
N ALA A 8 18.14 0.92 10.42
CA ALA A 8 18.59 2.19 9.82
C ALA A 8 17.71 3.38 10.22
N ALA A 9 16.39 3.18 10.34
CA ALA A 9 15.46 4.22 10.75
C ALA A 9 15.73 4.76 12.17
N LYS A 10 16.15 3.92 13.12
CA LYS A 10 16.54 4.38 14.47
C LYS A 10 17.89 5.09 14.46
N VAL A 11 18.84 4.61 13.66
CA VAL A 11 20.13 5.31 13.48
C VAL A 11 19.89 6.73 12.95
N VAL A 12 19.06 6.87 11.92
CA VAL A 12 18.72 8.19 11.36
C VAL A 12 17.98 9.07 12.37
N ALA A 13 17.02 8.50 13.13
CA ALA A 13 16.32 9.25 14.17
C ALA A 13 17.29 9.81 15.23
N ASN A 14 18.26 9.00 15.68
CA ASN A 14 19.29 9.45 16.62
C ASN A 14 20.14 10.57 16.03
N LEU A 15 20.59 10.44 14.77
CA LEU A 15 21.39 11.49 14.12
C LEU A 15 20.63 12.81 14.00
N ILE A 16 19.31 12.78 13.74
CA ILE A 16 18.47 13.98 13.70
C ILE A 16 18.40 14.63 15.09
N THR A 17 18.19 13.84 16.13
CA THR A 17 18.17 14.34 17.52
C THR A 17 19.52 14.94 17.93
N GLU A 18 20.62 14.21 17.69
CA GLU A 18 21.99 14.65 18.04
C GLU A 18 22.45 15.87 17.24
N ALA A 19 21.91 16.08 16.02
CA ALA A 19 22.14 17.30 15.25
C ALA A 19 21.45 18.54 15.86
N GLY A 20 20.68 18.38 16.94
CA GLY A 20 20.04 19.47 17.67
C GLY A 20 18.60 19.76 17.24
N ALA A 21 17.91 18.80 16.60
CA ALA A 21 16.49 18.97 16.30
C ALA A 21 15.64 18.83 17.57
N ASP A 22 14.78 19.81 17.85
CA ASP A 22 13.87 19.77 19.02
C ASP A 22 12.53 19.09 18.73
N ARG A 23 12.20 18.90 17.45
CA ARG A 23 10.92 18.32 16.98
C ARG A 23 11.03 17.85 15.54
N VAL A 24 10.26 16.82 15.18
CA VAL A 24 10.18 16.32 13.80
C VAL A 24 8.74 16.33 13.30
N LEU A 25 8.52 16.84 12.09
CA LEU A 25 7.27 16.71 11.35
C LEU A 25 7.45 15.66 10.26
N VAL A 26 6.61 14.63 10.24
CA VAL A 26 6.69 13.54 9.25
C VAL A 26 5.32 13.30 8.61
N CYS A 27 5.32 13.07 7.30
CA CYS A 27 4.14 12.61 6.57
C CYS A 27 4.20 11.11 6.34
N ASP A 28 3.17 10.38 6.79
CA ASP A 28 2.95 8.94 6.58
C ASP A 28 4.18 8.03 6.78
N PHE A 29 4.42 7.63 8.03
CA PHE A 29 5.40 6.57 8.31
C PHE A 29 5.04 5.25 7.63
N HIS A 30 6.06 4.53 7.15
CA HIS A 30 5.89 3.16 6.66
C HIS A 30 5.32 2.22 7.73
N SER A 31 5.70 2.42 9.00
CA SER A 31 5.15 1.76 10.18
C SER A 31 4.96 2.78 11.29
N GLY A 32 3.79 2.79 11.94
CA GLY A 32 3.52 3.69 13.07
C GLY A 32 4.49 3.49 14.24
N GLN A 33 5.09 2.30 14.37
CA GLN A 33 6.10 2.01 15.39
C GLN A 33 7.38 2.85 15.22
N SER A 34 7.67 3.33 14.01
CA SER A 34 8.83 4.17 13.74
C SER A 34 8.78 5.53 14.45
N MET A 35 7.60 5.99 14.87
CA MET A 35 7.49 7.19 15.72
C MET A 35 8.25 7.03 17.05
N GLY A 36 8.25 5.82 17.62
CA GLY A 36 8.97 5.52 18.87
C GLY A 36 10.49 5.46 18.72
N TYR A 37 11.03 5.70 17.52
CA TYR A 37 12.48 5.81 17.33
C TYR A 37 13.01 7.20 17.67
N PHE A 38 12.17 8.22 17.73
CA PHE A 38 12.59 9.58 18.08
C PHE A 38 12.44 9.80 19.58
N ASP A 39 13.49 10.34 20.19
CA ASP A 39 13.51 10.75 21.61
C ASP A 39 12.96 12.19 21.80
N ILE A 40 12.56 12.83 20.71
CA ILE A 40 11.97 14.17 20.61
C ILE A 40 10.54 14.09 20.07
N PRO A 41 9.68 15.09 20.32
CA PRO A 41 8.30 15.11 19.82
C PRO A 41 8.22 14.91 18.31
N VAL A 42 7.29 14.05 17.87
CA VAL A 42 7.01 13.79 16.45
C VAL A 42 5.57 14.16 16.13
N ASP A 43 5.41 15.12 15.22
CA ASP A 43 4.13 15.44 14.61
C ASP A 43 3.95 14.55 13.37
N HIS A 44 3.01 13.60 13.42
CA HIS A 44 2.74 12.68 12.32
C HIS A 44 1.48 13.12 11.54
N VAL A 45 1.70 13.60 10.33
CA VAL A 45 0.64 14.06 9.42
C VAL A 45 0.27 12.93 8.47
N TYR A 46 -1.03 12.69 8.31
CA TYR A 46 -1.55 11.69 7.38
C TYR A 46 -1.93 12.36 6.05
N CYS A 47 -1.41 11.87 4.92
CA CYS A 47 -1.79 12.40 3.60
C CYS A 47 -3.13 11.84 3.11
N GLN A 48 -3.68 10.81 3.76
CA GLN A 48 -4.92 10.14 3.36
C GLN A 48 -6.09 11.10 3.04
N PRO A 49 -6.43 12.11 3.86
CA PRO A 49 -7.55 13.00 3.59
C PRO A 49 -7.36 13.79 2.28
N VAL A 50 -6.17 14.37 2.07
CA VAL A 50 -5.84 15.13 0.86
C VAL A 50 -5.95 14.27 -0.39
N ILE A 51 -5.54 13.00 -0.30
CA ILE A 51 -5.66 12.06 -1.40
C ILE A 51 -7.12 11.73 -1.70
N LEU A 52 -7.94 11.49 -0.67
CA LEU A 52 -9.36 11.20 -0.85
C LEU A 52 -10.08 12.40 -1.50
N ASP A 53 -9.79 13.61 -1.06
CA ASP A 53 -10.35 14.84 -1.64
C ASP A 53 -9.92 15.00 -3.10
N TYR A 54 -8.64 14.73 -3.40
CA TYR A 54 -8.15 14.75 -4.78
C TYR A 54 -8.86 13.73 -5.65
N LEU A 55 -9.04 12.48 -5.18
CA LEU A 55 -9.74 11.45 -5.93
C LEU A 55 -11.23 11.77 -6.13
N ALA A 56 -11.89 12.31 -5.10
CA ALA A 56 -13.27 12.78 -5.21
C ALA A 56 -13.41 13.92 -6.23
N SER A 57 -12.42 14.83 -6.31
CA SER A 57 -12.42 15.94 -7.27
C SER A 57 -12.32 15.50 -8.74
N LYS A 58 -11.85 14.27 -9.00
CA LYS A 58 -11.67 13.74 -10.35
C LYS A 58 -12.94 13.17 -10.98
N SER A 59 -14.07 13.20 -10.29
CA SER A 59 -15.37 12.69 -10.79
C SER A 59 -15.27 11.29 -11.40
N ILE A 60 -14.41 10.45 -10.84
CA ILE A 60 -14.26 9.06 -11.27
C ILE A 60 -15.54 8.33 -10.87
N SER A 61 -16.19 7.69 -11.83
CA SER A 61 -17.38 6.89 -11.56
C SER A 61 -17.02 5.80 -10.54
N SER A 62 -17.86 5.61 -9.53
CA SER A 62 -17.71 4.55 -8.52
C SER A 62 -17.59 3.16 -9.17
N ASN A 63 -18.12 3.00 -10.39
CA ASN A 63 -18.05 1.77 -11.17
C ASN A 63 -16.69 1.54 -11.85
N ASP A 64 -15.84 2.55 -11.98
CA ASP A 64 -14.54 2.45 -12.66
C ASP A 64 -13.36 2.44 -11.68
N LEU A 65 -13.68 2.41 -10.39
CA LEU A 65 -12.73 2.49 -9.30
C LEU A 65 -12.54 1.14 -8.60
N VAL A 66 -11.29 0.78 -8.32
CA VAL A 66 -10.97 -0.35 -7.44
C VAL A 66 -9.72 -0.03 -6.61
N VAL A 67 -9.80 -0.25 -5.30
CA VAL A 67 -8.65 -0.10 -4.41
C VAL A 67 -7.86 -1.41 -4.40
N VAL A 68 -6.55 -1.34 -4.59
CA VAL A 68 -5.72 -2.56 -4.72
C VAL A 68 -4.72 -2.66 -3.57
N SER A 69 -4.81 -3.75 -2.81
CA SER A 69 -3.76 -4.13 -1.87
C SER A 69 -2.66 -4.92 -2.60
N PRO A 70 -1.40 -4.48 -2.58
CA PRO A 70 -0.27 -5.13 -3.26
C PRO A 70 0.25 -6.39 -2.54
N ASP A 71 -0.29 -6.67 -1.35
CA ASP A 71 -0.05 -7.84 -0.54
C ASP A 71 -1.14 -8.00 0.52
N VAL A 72 -1.14 -9.16 1.16
CA VAL A 72 -2.07 -9.50 2.25
C VAL A 72 -1.89 -8.59 3.46
N GLY A 73 -0.65 -8.16 3.77
CA GLY A 73 -0.35 -7.29 4.91
C GLY A 73 -0.91 -5.86 4.77
N GLY A 74 -1.19 -5.40 3.55
CA GLY A 74 -1.82 -4.11 3.26
C GLY A 74 -3.34 -4.11 3.30
N VAL A 75 -4.00 -5.27 3.41
CA VAL A 75 -5.45 -5.42 3.17
C VAL A 75 -6.29 -4.58 4.12
N ALA A 76 -5.95 -4.55 5.41
CA ALA A 76 -6.68 -3.76 6.40
C ALA A 76 -6.65 -2.26 6.09
N ARG A 77 -5.47 -1.74 5.68
CA ARG A 77 -5.32 -0.34 5.25
C ARG A 77 -6.07 -0.06 3.96
N ALA A 78 -5.93 -0.94 2.97
CA ALA A 78 -6.63 -0.82 1.70
C ALA A 78 -8.16 -0.81 1.87
N ARG A 79 -8.69 -1.67 2.76
CA ARG A 79 -10.11 -1.73 3.10
C ARG A 79 -10.59 -0.46 3.82
N ALA A 80 -9.82 0.05 4.77
CA ALA A 80 -10.15 1.30 5.46
C ALA A 80 -10.16 2.50 4.49
N PHE A 81 -9.28 2.48 3.48
CA PHE A 81 -9.26 3.48 2.42
C PHE A 81 -10.48 3.34 1.50
N ALA A 82 -10.78 2.13 1.03
CA ALA A 82 -11.93 1.84 0.17
C ALA A 82 -13.27 2.26 0.81
N LYS A 83 -13.43 2.01 2.11
CA LYS A 83 -14.62 2.45 2.87
C LYS A 83 -14.85 3.96 2.82
N LYS A 84 -13.77 4.76 2.86
CA LYS A 84 -13.85 6.22 2.77
C LYS A 84 -14.11 6.71 1.34
N LEU A 85 -13.91 5.85 0.34
CA LEU A 85 -14.13 6.14 -1.06
C LEU A 85 -15.43 5.47 -1.54
N SER A 86 -16.52 5.75 -0.82
CA SER A 86 -17.87 5.23 -1.12
C SER A 86 -17.96 3.70 -1.21
N ASP A 87 -17.31 3.00 -0.29
CA ASP A 87 -17.23 1.52 -0.26
C ASP A 87 -16.77 0.93 -1.60
N ALA A 88 -15.73 1.53 -2.18
CA ALA A 88 -15.14 1.07 -3.43
C ALA A 88 -14.74 -0.43 -3.37
N PRO A 89 -14.86 -1.17 -4.50
CA PRO A 89 -14.36 -2.53 -4.58
C PRO A 89 -12.90 -2.66 -4.17
N LEU A 90 -12.56 -3.74 -3.47
CA LEU A 90 -11.19 -4.06 -3.05
C LEU A 90 -10.67 -5.24 -3.87
N ALA A 91 -9.49 -5.08 -4.46
CA ALA A 91 -8.72 -6.19 -5.01
C ALA A 91 -7.43 -6.42 -4.22
N ILE A 92 -6.99 -7.66 -4.14
CA ILE A 92 -5.83 -8.08 -3.37
C ILE A 92 -4.92 -8.90 -4.27
N VAL A 93 -3.66 -8.50 -4.32
CA VAL A 93 -2.62 -9.24 -5.02
C VAL A 93 -1.98 -10.23 -4.03
N ASP A 94 -2.15 -11.52 -4.29
CA ASP A 94 -1.41 -12.57 -3.61
C ASP A 94 -0.13 -12.86 -4.40
N LYS A 95 0.98 -12.29 -3.93
CA LYS A 95 2.31 -12.53 -4.46
C LYS A 95 2.99 -13.62 -3.62
N ARG A 96 3.40 -14.71 -4.26
CA ARG A 96 4.30 -15.69 -3.66
C ARG A 96 5.70 -15.49 -4.24
N ARG A 97 6.70 -15.42 -3.37
CA ARG A 97 8.11 -15.33 -3.78
C ARG A 97 8.70 -16.73 -3.74
N HIS A 98 8.97 -17.31 -4.90
CA HIS A 98 9.67 -18.60 -5.01
C HIS A 98 11.20 -18.46 -4.92
N GLY A 99 11.73 -17.23 -4.95
CA GLY A 99 13.16 -16.92 -4.78
C GLY A 99 13.46 -15.42 -4.66
N HIS A 100 14.74 -15.05 -4.56
CA HIS A 100 15.18 -13.64 -4.62
C HIS A 100 14.91 -13.06 -6.02
N ASN A 101 14.26 -11.90 -6.09
CA ASN A 101 13.94 -11.16 -7.32
C ASN A 101 12.98 -11.81 -8.33
N VAL A 102 12.42 -12.99 -8.06
CA VAL A 102 11.33 -13.58 -8.86
C VAL A 102 10.03 -13.49 -8.07
N ALA A 103 9.32 -12.37 -8.29
CA ALA A 103 7.95 -12.19 -7.81
C ALA A 103 7.01 -12.39 -9.00
N GLU A 104 6.47 -13.60 -9.13
CA GLU A 104 5.36 -13.86 -10.05
C GLU A 104 4.05 -13.49 -9.35
N VAL A 105 3.20 -12.76 -10.07
CA VAL A 105 1.85 -12.41 -9.63
C VAL A 105 1.00 -13.66 -9.83
N MET A 106 0.80 -14.43 -8.77
CA MET A 106 0.17 -15.74 -8.90
C MET A 106 -1.35 -15.63 -8.88
N ASN A 107 -1.93 -14.84 -7.98
CA ASN A 107 -3.38 -14.70 -7.88
C ASN A 107 -3.80 -13.26 -7.61
N LEU A 108 -4.86 -12.84 -8.29
CA LEU A 108 -5.56 -11.61 -8.02
C LEU A 108 -6.95 -11.95 -7.49
N ILE A 109 -7.26 -11.49 -6.28
CA ILE A 109 -8.56 -11.69 -5.64
C ILE A 109 -9.34 -10.39 -5.77
N GLY A 110 -10.44 -10.40 -6.52
CA GLY A 110 -11.28 -9.22 -6.79
C GLY A 110 -11.31 -8.85 -8.27
N ASP A 111 -12.38 -8.14 -8.68
CA ASP A 111 -12.55 -7.73 -10.07
C ASP A 111 -11.88 -6.37 -10.34
N VAL A 112 -10.94 -6.39 -11.27
CA VAL A 112 -10.15 -5.24 -11.72
C VAL A 112 -10.35 -4.93 -13.19
N LYS A 113 -11.09 -5.76 -13.94
CA LYS A 113 -11.10 -5.69 -15.40
C LYS A 113 -11.92 -4.48 -15.84
N GLY A 114 -11.35 -3.66 -16.71
CA GLY A 114 -12.00 -2.44 -17.21
C GLY A 114 -12.11 -1.31 -16.17
N LYS A 115 -11.42 -1.43 -15.03
CA LYS A 115 -11.32 -0.34 -14.04
C LYS A 115 -10.20 0.62 -14.44
N GLU A 116 -10.40 1.91 -14.20
CA GLU A 116 -9.51 2.98 -14.67
C GLU A 116 -8.51 3.42 -13.59
N LEU A 117 -8.86 3.29 -12.30
CA LEU A 117 -8.02 3.72 -11.19
C LEU A 117 -7.70 2.59 -10.21
N TYR A 118 -6.40 2.46 -9.93
CA TYR A 118 -5.81 1.51 -9.00
C TYR A 118 -4.94 2.21 -7.97
N LEU A 119 -5.28 2.06 -6.69
CA LEU A 119 -4.60 2.78 -5.60
C LEU A 119 -3.87 1.83 -4.65
N LYS A 120 -2.58 2.09 -4.41
CA LYS A 120 -1.74 1.39 -3.40
C LYS A 120 -1.61 2.19 -2.12
N VAL A 121 -1.95 1.57 -1.00
CA VAL A 121 -2.17 2.25 0.30
C VAL A 121 -1.01 2.05 1.30
N GLN A 122 0.25 2.30 0.89
CA GLN A 122 1.40 1.98 1.75
C GLN A 122 2.54 3.01 1.78
N LEU A 123 2.75 3.72 0.67
CA LEU A 123 3.69 4.84 0.56
C LEU A 123 3.41 5.41 -0.83
N TYR A 124 3.19 6.71 -0.95
CA TYR A 124 3.03 7.37 -2.25
C TYR A 124 4.39 7.36 -2.98
N CYS A 125 4.70 6.23 -3.59
CA CYS A 125 5.79 6.05 -4.54
C CYS A 125 5.25 5.14 -5.66
N MET A 126 4.67 5.77 -6.68
CA MET A 126 4.46 5.15 -7.99
C MET A 126 5.65 5.58 -8.85
N LYS A 127 6.38 4.64 -9.46
CA LYS A 127 6.09 4.26 -10.85
C LYS A 127 6.46 2.81 -11.25
N ARG A 128 7.34 2.12 -10.52
CA ARG A 128 7.99 0.88 -11.04
C ARG A 128 7.32 -0.44 -10.67
N GLU A 129 6.85 -0.57 -9.43
CA GLU A 129 6.26 -1.83 -8.93
C GLU A 129 4.82 -2.01 -9.44
N LEU A 130 3.96 -1.00 -9.29
CA LEU A 130 2.55 -1.10 -9.74
C LEU A 130 2.42 -1.39 -11.22
N GLY A 131 3.24 -0.79 -12.09
CA GLY A 131 3.15 -1.04 -13.54
C GLY A 131 3.27 -2.53 -13.89
N LYS A 132 4.13 -3.27 -13.17
CA LYS A 132 4.27 -4.73 -13.35
C LYS A 132 3.04 -5.49 -12.87
N TYR A 133 2.51 -5.16 -11.69
CA TYR A 133 1.31 -5.81 -11.16
C TYR A 133 0.06 -5.50 -11.97
N MET A 134 -0.03 -4.29 -12.53
CA MET A 134 -1.18 -3.85 -13.33
C MET A 134 -1.14 -4.44 -14.72
N HIS A 135 0.02 -4.47 -15.36
CA HIS A 135 0.19 -5.21 -16.60
C HIS A 135 -0.14 -6.69 -16.37
N ALA A 136 0.40 -7.31 -15.32
CA ALA A 136 0.09 -8.70 -14.98
C ALA A 136 -1.41 -8.92 -14.69
N ALA A 137 -2.08 -8.01 -13.98
CA ALA A 137 -3.51 -8.10 -13.68
C ALA A 137 -4.40 -7.90 -14.92
N LEU A 138 -3.99 -7.06 -15.87
CA LEU A 138 -4.69 -6.82 -17.13
C LEU A 138 -4.46 -7.94 -18.16
N THR A 139 -3.27 -8.56 -18.15
CA THR A 139 -2.92 -9.68 -19.04
C THR A 139 -3.25 -11.05 -18.45
N ALA A 140 -3.45 -11.16 -17.14
CA ALA A 140 -3.86 -12.40 -16.51
C ALA A 140 -5.29 -12.74 -16.96
N PRO A 141 -5.57 -13.98 -17.40
CA PRO A 141 -6.94 -14.43 -17.54
C PRO A 141 -7.64 -14.24 -16.19
N PRO A 142 -8.95 -13.90 -16.18
CA PRO A 142 -9.68 -13.76 -14.93
C PRO A 142 -9.48 -15.03 -14.11
N ALA A 143 -8.89 -14.91 -12.93
CA ALA A 143 -8.83 -15.99 -11.95
C ALA A 143 -10.21 -16.18 -11.32
N ILE A 144 -11.22 -16.39 -12.16
CA ILE A 144 -12.50 -16.98 -11.80
C ILE A 144 -12.36 -18.45 -12.13
N GLU A 145 -11.74 -19.20 -11.22
CA GLU A 145 -12.15 -20.57 -10.93
C GLU A 145 -11.40 -21.09 -9.71
N ARG A 146 -12.15 -21.76 -8.82
CA ARG A 146 -11.73 -22.47 -7.60
C ARG A 146 -11.67 -21.70 -6.28
N LEU A 147 -12.78 -21.11 -5.86
CA LEU A 147 -13.16 -21.13 -4.43
C LEU A 147 -14.66 -21.37 -4.18
N SER A 148 -15.43 -21.84 -5.18
CA SER A 148 -16.85 -22.21 -5.01
C SER A 148 -17.15 -23.69 -5.33
N SER A 149 -16.13 -24.54 -5.47
CA SER A 149 -16.27 -25.99 -5.59
C SER A 149 -15.42 -26.68 -4.52
N GLY A 150 -15.82 -26.48 -3.26
CA GLY A 150 -15.33 -27.22 -2.12
C GLY A 150 -16.53 -27.49 -1.22
N ILE A 151 -16.96 -28.75 -1.24
CA ILE A 151 -17.87 -29.37 -0.26
C ILE A 151 -17.33 -29.12 1.15
#